data_AF-A0A951GWZ7-F1
#
_entry.id   AF-A0A951GWZ7-F1
#
_cell.length_a   1.000
_cell.length_b   1.000
_cell.length_c   1.000
_cell.angle_alpha   90.00
_cell.angle_beta   90.00
_cell.angle_gamma   90.00
#
_symmetry.space_group_name_H-M   'P 1'
#
loop_
_entity.id
_entity.type
_entity.pdbx_description
1 polymer ?
#
loop_
_entity_poly.entity_id
_entity_poly.type
_entity_poly.pdbx_seq_one_letter_code
_entity_poly.pdbx_strand_id
1 'polypeptide(L)' 'MSDDLIRPGETAYRLELTAAQLKIVHTALKALFDDLGHEEHDVKEVVASVLSKLPGEHEIRAIDLNRELRGTAGG' A
#
# COMPACT_ATOMS: atom_id res chain seq x y z
N MET A 1 22.46 -22.67 7.31
CA MET A 1 21.38 -22.34 6.36
C MET A 1 20.83 -20.98 6.75
N SER A 2 21.46 -19.89 6.27
CA SER A 2 21.15 -18.52 6.73
C SER A 2 21.17 -17.51 5.57
N ASP A 3 20.98 -17.96 4.34
CA ASP A 3 21.23 -17.14 3.14
C ASP A 3 19.96 -16.54 2.50
N ASP A 4 18.80 -16.62 3.16
CA ASP A 4 17.50 -16.13 2.64
C ASP A 4 16.98 -14.90 3.41
N LEU A 5 17.89 -14.14 4.02
CA LEU A 5 17.54 -12.88 4.68
C LEU A 5 17.72 -11.74 3.68
N ILE A 6 16.61 -11.05 3.36
CA ILE A 6 16.60 -9.83 2.56
C ILE A 6 17.61 -8.84 3.16
N ARG A 7 18.57 -8.38 2.36
CA ARG A 7 19.61 -7.49 2.86
C ARG A 7 19.05 -6.09 3.12
N PRO A 8 19.63 -5.31 4.06
CA PRO A 8 19.24 -3.92 4.25
C PRO A 8 19.41 -3.12 2.96
N GLY A 9 18.32 -2.53 2.47
CA GLY A 9 18.29 -1.78 1.19
C GLY A 9 17.97 -2.61 -0.05
N GLU A 10 17.83 -3.93 0.08
CA GLU A 10 17.37 -4.80 -0.99
C GLU A 10 15.84 -4.81 -1.05
N THR A 11 15.27 -4.64 -2.24
CA THR A 11 13.82 -4.73 -2.43
C THR A 11 13.42 -6.20 -2.32
N ALA A 12 12.88 -6.58 -1.17
CA ALA A 12 12.39 -7.93 -0.88
C ALA A 12 11.43 -8.47 -1.94
N TYR A 13 10.54 -7.59 -2.41
CA TYR A 13 9.47 -7.94 -3.32
C TYR A 13 9.00 -6.69 -4.06
N ARG A 14 8.75 -6.81 -5.36
CA ARG A 14 8.07 -5.78 -6.15
C ARG A 14 6.64 -6.23 -6.40
N LEU A 15 5.69 -5.40 -6.03
CA LEU A 15 4.27 -5.65 -6.24
C LEU A 15 3.78 -4.72 -7.34
N GLU A 16 3.32 -5.30 -8.44
CA GLU A 16 2.62 -4.55 -9.48
C GLU A 16 1.15 -4.43 -9.08
N LEU A 17 0.69 -3.22 -8.82
CA LEU A 17 -0.69 -2.93 -8.44
C LEU A 17 -1.41 -2.26 -9.60
N THR A 18 -2.59 -2.76 -9.96
CA THR A 18 -3.49 -2.00 -10.84
C THR A 18 -3.96 -0.73 -10.13
N ALA A 19 -4.47 0.26 -10.87
CA ALA A 19 -4.98 1.49 -10.26
C ALA A 19 -6.09 1.19 -9.21
N ALA A 20 -6.98 0.24 -9.50
CA ALA A 20 -8.00 -0.22 -8.55
C ALA A 20 -7.37 -0.81 -7.27
N GLN A 21 -6.41 -1.73 -7.41
CA GLN A 21 -5.75 -2.36 -6.28
C GLN A 21 -4.95 -1.35 -5.46
N LEU A 22 -4.27 -0.41 -6.13
CA LEU A 22 -3.53 0.67 -5.49
C LEU A 22 -4.43 1.56 -4.64
N LYS A 23 -5.62 1.92 -5.16
CA LYS A 23 -6.62 2.68 -4.40
C LYS A 23 -7.09 1.90 -3.17
N ILE A 24 -7.40 0.62 -3.32
CA ILE A 24 -7.85 -0.24 -2.22
C ILE A 24 -6.76 -0.35 -1.14
N VAL A 25 -5.52 -0.64 -1.53
CA VAL A 25 -4.38 -0.78 -0.61
C VAL A 25 -4.13 0.52 0.14
N HIS A 26 -4.09 1.66 -0.55
CA HIS A 26 -3.89 2.95 0.09
C HIS A 26 -5.00 3.25 1.10
N THR A 27 -6.27 3.07 0.73
CA THR A 27 -7.41 3.30 1.64
C THR A 27 -7.37 2.37 2.85
N ALA A 28 -7.07 1.08 2.67
CA ALA A 28 -6.97 0.12 3.76
C ALA A 28 -5.82 0.45 4.73
N LEU A 29 -4.64 0.79 4.21
CA LEU A 29 -3.49 1.20 5.02
C LEU A 29 -3.74 2.51 5.76
N LYS A 30 -4.45 3.46 5.12
CA LYS A 30 -4.82 4.71 5.77
C LYS A 30 -5.82 4.48 6.91
N ALA A 31 -6.84 3.66 6.69
CA ALA A 31 -7.78 3.27 7.73
C ALA A 31 -7.09 2.56 8.90
N LEU A 32 -6.17 1.63 8.62
CA LEU A 32 -5.34 0.99 9.63
C LEU A 32 -4.53 2.04 10.41
N PHE A 33 -3.80 2.92 9.72
CA PHE A 33 -2.98 3.95 10.36
C PHE A 33 -3.78 4.87 11.29
N ASP A 34 -5.00 5.21 10.90
CA ASP A 34 -5.90 6.08 11.67
C ASP A 34 -6.51 5.34 12.88
N ASP A 35 -6.64 4.01 12.81
CA ASP A 35 -7.11 3.15 13.91
C ASP A 35 -5.98 2.83 14.94
N LEU A 36 -4.71 2.84 14.51
CA LEU A 36 -3.55 2.58 15.36
C LEU A 36 -3.39 3.60 16.49
N GLY A 37 -3.37 3.09 17.72
CA GLY A 37 -3.27 3.84 18.96
C GLY A 37 -1.85 4.27 19.34
N HIS A 38 -1.72 4.95 20.49
CA HIS A 38 -0.43 5.45 20.98
C HIS A 38 0.56 4.34 21.38
N GLU A 39 0.06 3.19 21.84
CA GLU A 39 0.91 2.04 22.23
C GLU A 39 1.46 1.28 21.02
N GLU A 40 0.94 1.54 19.82
CA GLU A 40 1.30 0.84 18.58
C GLU A 40 2.25 1.68 17.70
N HIS A 41 3.07 2.52 18.33
CA HIS A 41 3.95 3.47 17.66
C HIS A 41 4.83 2.82 16.59
N ASP A 42 5.45 1.67 16.90
CA ASP A 42 6.33 0.97 15.96
C ASP A 42 5.57 0.50 14.70
N VAL A 43 4.35 -0.02 14.86
CA VAL A 43 3.50 -0.43 13.74
C VAL A 43 3.09 0.80 12.92
N LYS A 44 2.77 1.89 13.61
CA LYS A 44 2.38 3.16 13.00
C LYS A 44 3.49 3.75 12.14
N GLU A 45 4.74 3.68 12.58
CA GLU A 45 5.90 4.09 11.79
C GLU A 45 6.09 3.22 10.54
N VAL A 46 5.91 1.90 10.67
CA VAL A 46 5.99 0.99 9.51
C VAL A 46 4.90 1.31 8.49
N VAL A 47 3.66 1.48 8.92
CA VAL A 47 2.55 1.83 8.02
C VAL A 47 2.78 3.20 7.38
N ALA A 48 3.27 4.20 8.12
CA ALA A 48 3.64 5.50 7.57
C ALA A 48 4.75 5.39 6.50
N SER A 49 5.76 4.55 6.74
CA SER A 49 6.85 4.27 5.79
C SER A 49 6.37 3.57 4.52
N VAL A 50 5.32 2.74 4.61
CA VAL A 50 4.69 2.16 3.43
C VAL A 50 3.84 3.21 2.69
N LEU A 51 3.01 3.96 3.41
CA LEU A 51 2.17 5.02 2.83
C LEU A 51 2.99 6.09 2.10
N SER A 52 4.19 6.43 2.60
CA SER A 52 5.07 7.41 1.95
C SER A 52 5.68 6.95 0.62
N LYS A 53 5.66 5.62 0.35
CA LYS A 53 6.09 5.03 -0.93
C LYS A 53 4.96 4.94 -1.94
N LEU A 54 3.70 5.14 -1.51
CA LEU A 54 2.53 5.14 -2.39
C LEU A 54 2.28 6.55 -2.94
N PRO A 55 1.55 6.67 -4.07
CA PRO A 55 1.13 7.97 -4.58
C PRO A 55 0.32 8.74 -3.54
N GLY A 56 0.34 10.07 -3.66
CA GLY A 56 -0.35 10.95 -2.73
C GLY A 56 -1.86 10.76 -2.75
N GLU A 57 -2.52 11.20 -1.68
CA GLU A 57 -3.97 11.04 -1.52
C GLU A 57 -4.78 11.64 -2.69
N HIS A 58 -4.32 12.75 -3.26
CA HIS A 58 -4.95 13.38 -4.42
C HIS A 58 -4.93 12.47 -5.66
N GLU A 59 -3.82 11.80 -5.91
CA GLU A 59 -3.66 10.87 -7.04
C GLU A 59 -4.55 9.64 -6.85
N ILE A 60 -4.57 9.10 -5.63
CA ILE A 60 -5.39 7.94 -5.26
C ILE A 60 -6.89 8.26 -5.36
N ARG A 61 -7.31 9.46 -4.91
CA ARG A 61 -8.71 9.90 -4.98
C ARG A 61 -9.21 10.04 -6.41
N ALA A 62 -8.34 10.44 -7.34
CA ALA A 62 -8.68 10.60 -8.75
C ALA A 62 -8.99 9.28 -9.48
N ILE A 63 -8.58 8.13 -8.92
CA ILE A 63 -8.84 6.81 -9.50
C ILE A 63 -10.33 6.47 -9.41
N ASP A 64 -11.00 6.25 -10.55
CA ASP A 64 -12.39 5.76 -10.58
C ASP A 64 -12.41 4.23 -10.42
N LEU A 65 -12.66 3.76 -9.18
CA LEU A 65 -12.63 2.35 -8.85
C LEU A 65 -13.66 1.52 -9.66
N ASN A 66 -14.84 2.07 -9.91
CA ASN A 66 -15.90 1.34 -10.61
C ASN A 66 -15.56 1.19 -12.11
N ARG A 67 -14.95 2.21 -12.70
CA ARG A 67 -14.41 2.13 -14.05
C ARG A 67 -13.28 1.09 -14.15
N GLU A 68 -12.32 1.14 -13.23
CA GLU A 68 -11.14 0.26 -13.26
C GLU A 68 -11.53 -1.21 -13.06
N LEU A 69 -12.42 -1.52 -12.11
CA LEU A 69 -12.87 -2.89 -11.86
C LEU A 69 -13.64 -3.50 -13.05
N ARG A 70 -14.41 -2.68 -13.77
CA ARG A 70 -15.10 -3.12 -15.00
C ARG A 70 -14.11 -3.37 -16.14
N GLY A 71 -13.05 -2.57 -16.23
CA GLY A 71 -11.97 -2.74 -17.21
C GLY A 71 -11.17 -4.02 -16.99
N THR A 72 -10.95 -4.43 -15.74
CA THR A 72 -10.23 -5.67 -15.40
C THR A 72 -11.03 -6.95 -15.60
N ALA A 73 -12.37 -6.89 -15.63
CA ALA A 73 -13.23 -8.07 -15.77
C ALA A 73 -13.50 -8.47 -17.23
N GLY A 74 -13.02 -7.68 -18.20
CA GLY A 74 -13.26 -7.89 -19.63
C GLY A 74 -12.02 -8.19 -20.47
N GLY A 75 -10.88 -8.55 -19.84
CA GLY A 75 -9.61 -8.87 -20.48
C GLY A 75 -9.20 -10.33 -20.35
#